data_AF-A0A397SF07-F1
#
_entry.id   AF-A0A397SF07-F1
#
_cell.length_a   1.000
_cell.length_b   1.000
_cell.length_c   1.000
_cell.angle_alpha   90.00
_cell.angle_beta   90.00
_cell.angle_gamma   90.00
#
_symmetry.space_group_name_H-M   'P 1'
#
loop_
_entity.id
_entity.type
_entity.pdbx_description
1 polymer ?
#
loop_
_entity_poly.entity_id
_entity_poly.type
_entity_poly.pdbx_seq_one_letter_code
_entity_poly.pdbx_strand_id
1 'polypeptide(L)'
;MASKKHVDPSQYLIKTGAFVNDLTICKKGWDLPFQRSTFFDITPANYTLELQAMSVEKLEFNLPAVFTIGPKDESKALERYSKLLAVNDRNIKELIRGIIEGETRIIAATMTMEEIFQEKKGFKEKVIKNRMKTHEGAVNQAKVDVAEAKYRGDVGAKKREGLTRREISKIEADTILIENERKVAIARANMNLATKESEFERTKNVAAIEATQTVKMRESELQKQVEERLLLSETDRFRVKYVSKSTAEFEAAKSNANARLYEKQKEAEAELFKKQKEAEGILAVYNAQAQGIKNLMDAFEGDCNVTHQYIMIERGVYQQLAKESAIAIHGLNPNITVWNTGKRIL
;
A
#
# COMPACT_ATOMS: atom_id res chain seq x y z
N MET A 1 -17.72 -86.71 58.50
CA MET A 1 -17.34 -86.92 59.91
C MET A 1 -15.86 -86.64 60.07
N ALA A 2 -15.48 -85.84 61.06
CA ALA A 2 -14.07 -85.52 61.31
C ALA A 2 -13.42 -86.63 62.15
N SER A 3 -12.30 -87.20 61.68
CA SER A 3 -11.56 -88.25 62.40
C SER A 3 -10.40 -87.64 63.19
N LYS A 4 -10.22 -88.05 64.46
CA LYS A 4 -9.10 -87.61 65.29
C LYS A 4 -7.90 -88.52 65.06
N LYS A 5 -6.78 -87.96 64.59
CA LYS A 5 -5.51 -88.70 64.43
C LYS A 5 -4.52 -88.29 65.53
N HIS A 6 -3.85 -89.27 66.11
CA HIS A 6 -2.75 -89.08 67.06
C HIS A 6 -1.46 -89.55 66.41
N VAL A 7 -0.37 -88.91 66.78
CA VAL A 7 0.92 -88.98 66.10
C VAL A 7 1.99 -89.31 67.15
N ASP A 8 3.01 -90.09 66.76
CA ASP A 8 4.14 -90.42 67.65
C ASP A 8 4.97 -89.18 68.02
N PRO A 9 5.75 -89.20 69.12
CA PRO A 9 6.51 -88.02 69.58
C PRO A 9 7.48 -87.43 68.56
N SER A 10 8.00 -88.28 67.66
CA SER A 10 8.92 -87.94 66.56
C SER A 10 8.22 -87.62 65.24
N GLN A 11 6.89 -87.61 65.21
CA GLN A 11 6.11 -87.34 64.03
C GLN A 11 5.30 -86.06 64.19
N TYR A 12 5.02 -85.43 63.06
CA TYR A 12 4.16 -84.27 62.96
C TYR A 12 3.09 -84.52 61.90
N LEU A 13 1.89 -84.00 62.17
CA LEU A 13 0.78 -84.04 61.25
C LEU A 13 0.80 -82.77 60.39
N ILE A 14 0.94 -82.95 59.09
CA ILE A 14 0.73 -81.89 58.10
C ILE A 14 -0.73 -81.94 57.67
N LYS A 15 -1.39 -80.79 57.66
CA LYS A 15 -2.75 -80.64 57.14
C LYS A 15 -2.77 -79.72 55.94
N THR A 16 -3.45 -80.16 54.89
CA THR A 16 -3.69 -79.41 53.65
C THR A 16 -5.15 -79.57 53.23
N GLY A 17 -5.76 -78.56 52.62
CA GLY A 17 -7.14 -78.62 52.12
C GLY A 17 -7.99 -77.42 52.51
N ALA A 18 -9.32 -77.58 52.48
CA ALA A 18 -10.25 -76.47 52.68
C ALA A 18 -10.00 -75.74 54.02
N PHE A 19 -10.04 -74.40 53.98
CA PHE A 19 -9.74 -73.47 55.09
C PHE A 19 -8.28 -73.40 55.57
N VAL A 20 -7.34 -74.02 54.85
CA VAL A 20 -5.90 -73.85 55.07
C VAL A 20 -5.28 -73.33 53.78
N ASN A 21 -4.83 -72.08 53.79
CA ASN A 21 -4.37 -71.41 52.57
C ASN A 21 -3.04 -71.95 52.03
N ASP A 22 -2.21 -72.54 52.87
CA ASP A 22 -0.89 -73.03 52.45
C ASP A 22 -0.56 -74.37 53.13
N LEU A 23 -0.17 -74.36 54.41
CA LEU A 23 0.13 -75.58 55.15
C LEU A 23 0.01 -75.35 56.67
N THR A 24 -0.44 -76.35 57.43
CA THR A 24 -0.47 -76.28 58.90
C THR A 24 0.13 -77.53 59.53
N ILE A 25 1.05 -77.33 60.48
CA ILE A 25 1.78 -78.41 61.18
C ILE A 25 1.27 -78.51 62.62
N CYS A 26 0.84 -79.69 63.03
CA CYS A 26 0.31 -79.93 64.38
C CYS A 26 0.78 -81.29 64.90
N LYS A 27 1.00 -81.44 66.22
CA LYS A 27 1.25 -82.77 66.83
C LYS A 27 -0.03 -83.59 67.03
N LYS A 28 -1.18 -82.92 67.21
CA LYS A 28 -2.49 -83.57 67.40
C LYS A 28 -3.55 -82.72 66.72
N GLY A 29 -4.54 -83.34 66.08
CA GLY A 29 -5.62 -82.57 65.49
C GLY A 29 -6.71 -83.39 64.82
N TRP A 30 -7.79 -82.69 64.45
CA TRP A 30 -8.95 -83.23 63.76
C TRP A 30 -8.85 -83.03 62.24
N ASP A 31 -9.12 -84.07 61.47
CA ASP A 31 -9.19 -83.96 60.01
C ASP A 31 -10.63 -83.65 59.60
N LEU A 32 -10.85 -82.49 59.00
CA LEU A 32 -12.16 -82.09 58.47
C LEU A 32 -12.46 -82.79 57.14
N PRO A 33 -13.74 -82.96 56.73
CA PRO A 33 -14.15 -83.78 55.57
C PRO A 33 -13.62 -83.34 54.20
N PHE A 34 -12.86 -82.24 54.11
CA PHE A 34 -12.18 -81.77 52.89
C PHE A 34 -10.70 -81.45 53.13
N GLN A 35 -10.11 -82.02 54.19
CA GLN A 35 -8.69 -81.88 54.53
C GLN A 35 -7.98 -83.22 54.38
N ARG A 36 -6.76 -83.17 53.82
CA ARG A 36 -5.83 -84.28 53.74
C ARG A 36 -4.75 -84.08 54.79
N SER A 37 -4.53 -85.13 55.57
CA SER A 37 -3.48 -85.13 56.59
C SER A 37 -2.47 -86.22 56.33
N THR A 38 -1.21 -85.82 56.22
CA THR A 38 -0.05 -86.71 56.05
C THR A 38 0.82 -86.63 57.29
N PHE A 39 1.39 -87.77 57.67
CA PHE A 39 2.34 -87.85 58.77
C PHE A 39 3.75 -87.70 58.19
N PHE A 40 4.62 -86.97 58.88
CA PHE A 40 6.04 -86.98 58.57
C PHE A 40 6.88 -87.15 59.84
N ASP A 41 7.94 -87.94 59.72
CA ASP A 41 8.94 -88.13 60.76
C ASP A 41 10.01 -87.03 60.72
N ILE A 42 10.35 -86.50 61.90
CA ILE A 42 11.52 -85.62 62.11
C ILE A 42 12.79 -86.41 62.47
N THR A 43 12.72 -87.74 62.54
CA THR A 43 13.89 -88.56 62.84
C THR A 43 15.01 -88.29 61.82
N PRO A 44 16.23 -88.00 62.28
CA PRO A 44 17.32 -87.69 61.37
C PRO A 44 17.68 -88.93 60.54
N ALA A 45 17.84 -88.73 59.24
CA ALA A 45 18.24 -89.77 58.31
C ALA A 45 19.75 -89.69 58.04
N ASN A 46 20.39 -90.86 57.95
CA ASN A 46 21.79 -90.98 57.58
C ASN A 46 21.92 -91.10 56.06
N TYR A 47 22.71 -90.23 55.46
CA TYR A 47 23.03 -90.21 54.05
C TYR A 47 24.52 -90.51 53.88
N THR A 48 24.81 -91.68 53.32
CA THR A 48 26.16 -92.10 52.98
C THR A 48 26.52 -91.60 51.59
N LEU A 49 27.61 -90.86 51.48
CA LEU A 49 28.10 -90.26 50.23
C LEU A 49 29.55 -90.69 49.98
N GLU A 50 29.84 -91.03 48.74
CA GLU A 50 31.20 -91.15 48.23
C GLU A 50 31.41 -90.01 47.23
N LEU A 51 31.99 -88.92 47.72
CA LEU A 51 32.17 -87.72 46.90
C LEU A 51 33.50 -87.81 46.16
N GLN A 52 33.45 -87.79 44.83
CA GLN A 52 34.61 -87.50 44.00
C GLN A 52 34.74 -85.98 43.83
N ALA A 53 35.84 -85.42 44.33
CA ALA A 53 36.10 -83.99 44.28
C ALA A 53 37.57 -83.71 43.97
N MET A 54 37.84 -82.46 43.62
CA MET A 54 39.18 -81.97 43.32
C MET A 54 39.52 -80.89 44.36
N SER A 55 40.75 -80.91 44.89
CA SER A 55 41.23 -79.87 45.82
C SER A 55 41.60 -78.57 45.09
N VAL A 56 41.92 -77.50 45.83
CA VAL A 56 42.47 -76.24 45.25
C VAL A 56 43.71 -76.50 44.40
N GLU A 57 44.52 -77.47 44.82
CA GLU A 57 45.77 -77.87 44.17
C GLU A 57 45.53 -78.77 42.96
N LYS A 58 44.26 -78.97 42.57
CA LYS A 58 43.81 -79.79 41.44
C LYS A 58 44.13 -81.28 41.59
N LEU A 59 44.23 -81.76 42.82
CA LEU A 59 44.36 -83.19 43.11
C LEU A 59 42.98 -83.80 43.26
N GLU A 60 42.74 -84.90 42.54
CA GLU A 60 41.50 -85.67 42.64
C GLU A 60 41.54 -86.59 43.88
N PHE A 61 40.44 -86.65 44.63
CA PHE A 61 40.30 -87.54 45.78
C PHE A 61 38.85 -87.99 45.99
N ASN A 62 38.71 -89.17 46.62
CA ASN A 62 37.41 -89.73 47.00
C ASN A 62 37.21 -89.58 48.52
N LEU A 63 36.18 -88.84 48.91
CA LEU A 63 35.83 -88.62 50.30
C LEU A 63 34.58 -89.42 50.67
N PRO A 64 34.71 -90.52 51.45
CA PRO A 64 33.57 -91.17 52.06
C PRO A 64 33.10 -90.35 53.26
N ALA A 65 31.86 -89.85 53.20
CA ALA A 65 31.26 -89.04 54.24
C ALA A 65 29.84 -89.53 54.56
N VAL A 66 29.52 -89.62 55.85
CA VAL A 66 28.17 -89.95 56.33
C VAL A 66 27.59 -88.71 56.99
N PHE A 67 26.52 -88.18 56.41
CA PHE A 67 25.81 -87.02 56.93
C PHE A 67 24.50 -87.44 57.58
N THR A 68 24.35 -87.10 58.85
CA THR A 68 23.07 -87.25 59.58
C THR A 68 22.30 -85.95 59.44
N ILE A 69 21.19 -85.97 58.71
CA ILE A 69 20.39 -84.78 58.41
C ILE A 69 18.96 -84.99 58.87
N GLY A 70 18.47 -84.04 59.64
CA GLY A 70 17.09 -83.93 60.07
C GLY A 70 16.65 -82.47 60.08
N PRO A 71 15.34 -82.20 59.95
CA PRO A 71 14.83 -80.85 60.09
C PRO A 71 15.01 -80.36 61.53
N LYS A 72 15.25 -79.05 61.69
CA LYS A 72 15.26 -78.41 63.01
C LYS A 72 13.84 -78.20 63.52
N ASP A 73 13.62 -78.31 64.83
CA ASP A 73 12.33 -78.11 65.49
C ASP A 73 11.97 -76.61 65.61
N GLU A 74 12.04 -75.88 64.49
CA GLU A 74 11.64 -74.48 64.36
C GLU A 74 10.43 -74.38 63.41
N SER A 75 9.42 -73.61 63.81
CA SER A 75 8.14 -73.49 63.08
C SER A 75 8.30 -73.22 61.58
N LYS A 76 9.18 -72.28 61.20
CA LYS A 76 9.45 -71.94 59.79
C LYS A 76 10.27 -73.00 59.04
N ALA A 77 11.14 -73.74 59.73
CA ALA A 77 11.96 -74.78 59.12
C ALA A 77 11.11 -76.02 58.80
N LEU A 78 10.20 -76.38 59.71
CA LEU A 78 9.24 -77.47 59.54
C LEU A 78 8.26 -77.20 58.39
N GLU A 79 7.81 -75.96 58.22
CA GLU A 79 6.94 -75.57 57.09
C GLU A 79 7.62 -75.75 55.73
N ARG A 80 8.90 -75.39 55.62
CA ARG A 80 9.67 -75.59 54.38
C ARG A 80 9.92 -77.07 54.10
N TYR A 81 10.23 -77.83 55.14
CA TYR A 81 10.49 -79.27 55.02
C TYR A 81 9.23 -80.03 54.59
N SER A 82 8.08 -79.69 55.17
CA SER A 82 6.78 -80.29 54.81
C SER A 82 6.34 -79.96 53.39
N LYS A 83 6.60 -78.75 52.90
CA LYS A 83 6.41 -78.40 51.47
C LYS A 83 7.31 -79.22 50.55
N LEU A 84 8.54 -79.51 50.96
CA LEU A 84 9.48 -80.36 50.20
C LEU A 84 9.00 -81.81 50.14
N LEU A 85 8.51 -82.36 51.26
CA LEU A 85 7.96 -83.73 51.35
C LEU A 85 6.72 -83.98 50.48
N ALA A 86 5.94 -82.94 50.18
CA ALA A 86 4.80 -83.08 49.27
C ALA A 86 5.23 -83.46 47.83
N VAL A 87 6.50 -83.26 47.47
CA VAL A 87 7.07 -83.55 46.16
C VAL A 87 7.82 -84.89 46.19
N ASN A 88 7.10 -86.01 46.01
CA ASN A 88 7.60 -87.39 45.82
C ASN A 88 8.83 -87.80 46.66
N ASP A 89 8.61 -88.60 47.72
CA ASP A 89 9.64 -89.08 48.66
C ASP A 89 10.91 -89.69 48.05
N ARG A 90 10.82 -90.35 46.88
CA ARG A 90 11.99 -90.96 46.23
C ARG A 90 12.96 -89.92 45.66
N ASN A 91 12.45 -88.77 45.20
CA ASN A 91 13.28 -87.73 44.60
C ASN A 91 13.98 -86.87 45.65
N ILE A 92 13.41 -86.75 46.85
CA ILE A 92 13.95 -85.88 47.90
C ILE A 92 15.28 -86.41 48.43
N LYS A 93 15.41 -87.74 48.59
CA LYS A 93 16.68 -88.34 49.02
C LYS A 93 17.79 -88.06 48.01
N GLU A 94 17.51 -88.22 46.71
CA GLU A 94 18.45 -87.90 45.63
C GLU A 94 18.73 -86.39 45.51
N LEU A 95 17.73 -85.54 45.72
CA LEU A 95 17.90 -84.09 45.67
C LEU A 95 18.72 -83.56 46.85
N ILE A 96 18.46 -84.05 48.06
CA ILE A 96 19.26 -83.75 49.25
C ILE A 96 20.69 -84.29 49.04
N ARG A 97 20.83 -85.51 48.54
CA ARG A 97 22.13 -86.11 48.17
C ARG A 97 22.90 -85.22 47.21
N GLY A 98 22.27 -84.79 46.10
CA GLY A 98 22.88 -83.95 45.08
C GLY A 98 23.24 -82.55 45.58
N ILE A 99 22.40 -81.93 46.42
CA ILE A 99 22.71 -80.62 47.04
C ILE A 99 23.93 -80.74 47.97
N ILE A 100 23.96 -81.77 48.82
CA ILE A 100 25.11 -81.97 49.73
C ILE A 100 26.36 -82.26 48.93
N GLU A 101 26.27 -83.10 47.90
CA GLU A 101 27.38 -83.43 47.02
C GLU A 101 27.94 -82.16 46.34
N GLY A 102 27.07 -81.34 45.75
CA GLY A 102 27.45 -80.09 45.09
C GLY A 102 28.10 -79.11 46.07
N GLU A 103 27.47 -78.85 47.21
CA GLU A 103 27.98 -77.90 48.20
C GLU A 103 29.29 -78.39 48.84
N THR A 104 29.39 -79.69 49.14
CA THR A 104 30.60 -80.30 49.69
C THR A 104 31.73 -80.30 48.65
N ARG A 105 31.42 -80.49 47.36
CA ARG A 105 32.40 -80.40 46.26
C ARG A 105 32.97 -79.00 46.11
N ILE A 106 32.14 -77.96 46.22
CA ILE A 106 32.60 -76.57 46.17
C ILE A 106 33.56 -76.30 47.33
N ILE A 107 33.23 -76.76 48.54
CA ILE A 107 34.06 -76.53 49.72
C ILE A 107 35.37 -77.33 49.61
N ALA A 108 35.30 -78.59 49.17
CA ALA A 108 36.47 -79.40 48.85
C ALA A 108 37.40 -78.72 47.84
N ALA A 109 36.84 -78.09 46.80
CA ALA A 109 37.61 -77.34 45.80
C ALA A 109 38.23 -76.05 46.32
N THR A 110 37.83 -75.57 47.51
CA THR A 110 38.41 -74.40 48.17
C THR A 110 39.42 -74.73 49.27
N MET A 111 39.68 -76.02 49.51
CA MET A 111 40.64 -76.48 50.52
C MET A 111 41.81 -77.24 49.89
N THR A 112 42.97 -77.20 50.55
CA THR A 112 44.14 -78.02 50.18
C THR A 112 43.96 -79.44 50.70
N MET A 113 44.71 -80.40 50.15
CA MET A 113 44.60 -81.80 50.56
C MET A 113 45.00 -82.00 52.03
N GLU A 114 45.98 -81.24 52.51
CA GLU A 114 46.45 -81.28 53.89
C GLU A 114 45.35 -80.86 54.88
N GLU A 115 44.62 -79.77 54.59
CA GLU A 115 43.51 -79.29 55.43
C GLU A 115 42.35 -80.29 55.49
N ILE A 116 42.11 -81.04 54.41
CA ILE A 116 41.05 -82.04 54.33
C ILE A 116 41.38 -83.28 55.19
N PHE A 117 42.67 -83.65 55.26
CA PHE A 117 43.11 -84.86 55.96
C PHE A 117 43.50 -84.64 57.43
N GLN A 118 44.10 -83.49 57.79
CA GLN A 118 44.66 -83.27 59.13
C GLN A 118 43.60 -83.03 60.21
N GLU A 119 42.49 -82.33 59.93
CA GLU A 119 41.53 -81.95 60.96
C GLU A 119 40.07 -82.16 60.51
N LYS A 120 39.61 -83.42 60.58
CA LYS A 120 38.21 -83.81 60.28
C LYS A 120 37.14 -83.00 61.04
N LYS A 121 37.48 -82.27 62.11
CA LYS A 121 36.56 -81.38 62.87
C LYS A 121 36.46 -79.96 62.31
N GLY A 122 37.54 -79.38 61.77
CA GLY A 122 37.54 -78.01 61.24
C GLY A 122 36.73 -77.88 59.95
N PHE A 123 36.76 -78.91 59.11
CA PHE A 123 35.92 -79.02 57.91
C PHE A 123 34.42 -78.90 58.24
N LYS A 124 33.98 -79.56 59.31
CA LYS A 124 32.57 -79.57 59.75
C LYS A 124 32.06 -78.17 60.11
N GLU A 125 32.86 -77.36 60.82
CA GLU A 125 32.45 -76.01 61.21
C GLU A 125 32.45 -75.02 60.04
N LYS A 126 33.42 -75.15 59.13
CA LYS A 126 33.55 -74.27 57.96
C LYS A 126 32.38 -74.44 56.98
N VAL A 127 31.93 -75.67 56.76
CA VAL A 127 30.73 -75.99 55.95
C VAL A 127 29.47 -75.36 56.54
N ILE A 128 29.32 -75.34 57.86
CA ILE A 128 28.15 -74.76 58.53
C ILE A 128 28.21 -73.22 58.53
N LYS A 129 29.39 -72.63 58.74
CA LYS A 129 29.59 -71.18 58.89
C LYS A 129 29.44 -70.40 57.58
N ASN A 130 29.78 -70.98 56.43
CA ASN A 130 29.61 -70.32 55.13
C ASN A 130 28.14 -70.08 54.74
N ARG A 131 27.19 -70.89 55.24
CA ARG A 131 25.75 -70.66 55.00
C ARG A 131 25.17 -69.44 55.72
N MET A 132 25.82 -68.93 56.76
CA MET A 132 25.29 -67.83 57.58
C MET A 132 25.75 -66.45 57.10
N LYS A 133 26.93 -66.36 56.45
CA LYS A 133 27.54 -65.10 56.02
C LYS A 133 26.98 -64.50 54.73
N THR A 134 26.25 -65.26 53.93
CA THR A 134 25.71 -64.81 52.63
C THR A 134 24.46 -63.92 52.75
N HIS A 135 23.75 -63.93 53.90
CA HIS A 135 22.53 -63.14 54.07
C HIS A 135 22.77 -61.74 54.68
N GLU A 136 23.76 -61.56 55.55
CA GLU A 136 23.97 -60.27 56.22
C GLU A 136 24.84 -59.29 55.40
N GLY A 137 25.73 -59.81 54.54
CA GLY A 137 26.56 -58.98 53.65
C GLY A 137 25.79 -58.36 52.48
N ALA A 138 24.80 -59.07 51.92
CA ALA A 138 24.00 -58.58 50.80
C ALA A 138 23.06 -57.41 51.19
N VAL A 139 22.62 -57.37 52.44
CA VAL A 139 21.62 -56.38 52.92
C VAL A 139 22.25 -55.00 53.17
N ASN A 140 23.51 -54.96 53.59
CA ASN A 140 24.19 -53.68 53.87
C ASN A 140 24.78 -53.04 52.61
N GLN A 141 25.32 -53.83 51.67
CA GLN A 141 25.81 -53.31 50.40
C GLN A 141 24.68 -52.73 49.54
N ALA A 142 23.53 -53.43 49.48
CA ALA A 142 22.35 -52.94 48.76
C ALA A 142 21.80 -51.60 49.31
N LYS A 143 21.97 -51.30 50.61
CA LYS A 143 21.51 -50.03 51.19
C LYS A 143 22.38 -48.85 50.78
N VAL A 144 23.71 -49.04 50.66
CA VAL A 144 24.64 -47.98 50.26
C VAL A 144 24.47 -47.67 48.77
N ASP A 145 24.38 -48.71 47.92
CA ASP A 145 24.23 -48.54 46.48
C ASP A 145 22.89 -47.86 46.11
N VAL A 146 21.81 -48.12 46.86
CA VAL A 146 20.51 -47.47 46.68
C VAL A 146 20.53 -45.99 47.11
N ALA A 147 21.28 -45.65 48.16
CA ALA A 147 21.41 -44.26 48.60
C ALA A 147 22.21 -43.41 47.61
N GLU A 148 23.30 -43.97 47.06
CA GLU A 148 24.14 -43.30 46.07
C GLU A 148 23.43 -43.13 44.71
N ALA A 149 22.67 -44.15 44.27
CA ALA A 149 21.84 -44.06 43.07
C ALA A 149 20.74 -42.99 43.18
N LYS A 150 20.08 -42.86 44.34
CA LYS A 150 19.10 -41.79 44.60
C LYS A 150 19.73 -40.41 44.53
N TYR A 151 20.86 -40.20 45.21
CA TYR A 151 21.56 -38.91 45.17
C TYR A 151 21.96 -38.51 43.74
N ARG A 152 22.48 -39.45 42.95
CA ARG A 152 22.86 -39.21 41.55
C ARG A 152 21.66 -38.92 40.65
N GLY A 153 20.52 -39.59 40.90
CA GLY A 153 19.25 -39.35 40.22
C GLY A 153 18.67 -37.97 40.52
N ASP A 154 18.63 -37.57 41.79
CA ASP A 154 18.07 -36.29 42.22
C ASP A 154 18.90 -35.10 41.73
N VAL A 155 20.24 -35.21 41.78
CA VAL A 155 21.15 -34.20 41.22
C VAL A 155 21.04 -34.13 39.69
N GLY A 156 20.92 -35.28 39.01
CA GLY A 156 20.70 -35.34 37.56
C GLY A 156 19.37 -34.69 37.13
N ALA A 157 18.30 -34.98 37.87
CA ALA A 157 16.98 -34.40 37.65
C ALA A 157 17.00 -32.87 37.82
N LYS A 158 17.54 -32.38 38.95
CA LYS A 158 17.69 -30.93 39.21
C LYS A 158 18.58 -30.23 38.19
N LYS A 159 19.66 -30.87 37.74
CA LYS A 159 20.56 -30.30 36.73
C LYS A 159 19.89 -30.19 35.36
N ARG A 160 19.09 -31.18 34.96
CA ARG A 160 18.28 -31.14 33.73
C ARG A 160 17.20 -30.06 33.83
N GLU A 161 16.52 -29.97 34.96
CA GLU A 161 15.51 -28.95 35.25
C GLU A 161 16.09 -27.52 35.16
N GLY A 162 17.28 -27.29 35.70
CA GLY A 162 18.00 -26.02 35.60
C GLY A 162 18.46 -25.68 34.18
N LEU A 163 18.92 -26.68 33.42
CA LEU A 163 19.30 -26.51 32.01
C LEU A 163 18.09 -26.19 31.13
N THR A 164 16.98 -26.90 31.30
CA THR A 164 15.73 -26.61 30.59
C THR A 164 15.24 -25.21 30.90
N ARG A 165 15.32 -24.77 32.16
CA ARG A 165 14.89 -23.42 32.53
C ARG A 165 15.74 -22.33 31.86
N ARG A 166 17.07 -22.52 31.80
CA ARG A 166 17.96 -21.58 31.09
C ARG A 166 17.69 -21.54 29.59
N GLU A 167 17.50 -22.69 28.96
CA GLU A 167 17.22 -22.72 27.52
C GLU A 167 15.85 -22.16 27.19
N ILE A 168 14.83 -22.40 28.03
CA ILE A 168 13.52 -21.74 27.89
C ILE A 168 13.69 -20.23 27.99
N SER A 169 14.42 -19.71 28.99
CA SER A 169 14.63 -18.25 29.12
C SER A 169 15.43 -17.65 27.97
N LYS A 170 16.38 -18.38 27.37
CA LYS A 170 17.10 -17.93 26.17
C LYS A 170 16.17 -17.89 24.96
N ILE A 171 15.40 -18.95 24.72
CA ILE A 171 14.43 -19.02 23.63
C ILE A 171 13.39 -17.91 23.79
N GLU A 172 12.88 -17.67 24.99
CA GLU A 172 11.96 -16.55 25.28
C GLU A 172 12.60 -15.21 24.93
N ALA A 173 13.83 -14.96 25.37
CA ALA A 173 14.54 -13.73 25.04
C ALA A 173 14.73 -13.54 23.52
N ASP A 174 15.08 -14.61 22.80
CA ASP A 174 15.24 -14.59 21.35
C ASP A 174 13.89 -14.37 20.65
N THR A 175 12.80 -14.99 21.11
CA THR A 175 11.46 -14.76 20.56
C THR A 175 10.99 -13.32 20.80
N ILE A 176 11.27 -12.73 21.96
CA ILE A 176 10.93 -11.34 22.26
C ILE A 176 11.72 -10.38 21.36
N LEU A 177 13.00 -10.65 21.11
CA LEU A 177 13.80 -9.87 20.16
C LEU A 177 13.20 -9.92 18.75
N ILE A 178 12.88 -11.12 18.25
CA ILE A 178 12.26 -11.29 16.93
C ILE A 178 10.89 -10.59 16.86
N GLU A 179 10.06 -10.69 17.90
CA GLU A 179 8.78 -9.97 17.97
C GLU A 179 8.98 -8.45 17.91
N ASN A 180 9.96 -7.92 18.65
CA ASN A 180 10.27 -6.50 18.64
C ASN A 180 10.79 -6.05 17.26
N GLU A 181 11.66 -6.82 16.62
CA GLU A 181 12.12 -6.55 15.26
C GLU A 181 10.96 -6.57 14.25
N ARG A 182 10.04 -7.54 14.36
CA ARG A 182 8.84 -7.58 13.50
C ARG A 182 7.91 -6.40 13.77
N LYS A 183 7.72 -5.99 15.03
CA LYS A 183 6.94 -4.79 15.38
C LYS A 183 7.57 -3.53 14.80
N VAL A 184 8.90 -3.40 14.86
CA VAL A 184 9.64 -2.30 14.22
C VAL A 184 9.48 -2.36 12.70
N ALA A 185 9.56 -3.53 12.08
CA ALA A 185 9.38 -3.69 10.63
C ALA A 185 7.95 -3.32 10.19
N ILE A 186 6.92 -3.77 10.91
CA ILE A 186 5.52 -3.40 10.65
C ILE A 186 5.32 -1.90 10.84
N ALA A 187 5.86 -1.31 11.92
CA ALA A 187 5.77 0.12 12.16
C ALA A 187 6.47 0.93 11.06
N ARG A 188 7.65 0.51 10.60
CA ARG A 188 8.34 1.12 9.45
C ARG A 188 7.56 0.98 8.16
N ALA A 189 6.99 -0.20 7.88
CA ALA A 189 6.17 -0.42 6.70
C ALA A 189 4.92 0.47 6.71
N ASN A 190 4.23 0.57 7.85
CA ASN A 190 3.08 1.45 8.02
C ASN A 190 3.46 2.92 7.91
N MET A 191 4.59 3.33 8.48
CA MET A 191 5.11 4.70 8.34
C MET A 191 5.41 5.02 6.87
N ASN A 192 6.05 4.11 6.14
CA ASN A 192 6.36 4.28 4.72
C ASN A 192 5.09 4.29 3.84
N LEU A 193 4.09 3.47 4.18
CA LEU A 193 2.80 3.49 3.51
C LEU A 193 2.12 4.85 3.73
N ALA A 194 2.05 5.32 4.97
CA ALA A 194 1.41 6.59 5.33
C ALA A 194 2.13 7.81 4.71
N THR A 195 3.47 7.81 4.63
CA THR A 195 4.21 8.87 3.94
C THR A 195 3.92 8.84 2.44
N LYS A 196 3.87 7.66 1.82
CA LYS A 196 3.52 7.53 0.39
C LYS A 196 2.09 7.95 0.11
N GLU A 197 1.12 7.57 0.95
CA GLU A 197 -0.27 8.03 0.85
C GLU A 197 -0.35 9.56 0.95
N SER A 198 0.35 10.16 1.90
CA SER A 198 0.40 11.63 2.05
C SER A 198 1.05 12.31 0.84
N GLU A 199 2.09 11.72 0.25
CA GLU A 199 2.70 12.20 -0.99
C GLU A 199 1.72 12.12 -2.17
N PHE A 200 0.97 11.00 -2.30
CA PHE A 200 -0.05 10.85 -3.33
C PHE A 200 -1.21 11.83 -3.15
N GLU A 201 -1.67 12.06 -1.93
CA GLU A 201 -2.69 13.07 -1.66
C GLU A 201 -2.20 14.48 -1.95
N ARG A 202 -0.97 14.83 -1.55
CA ARG A 202 -0.38 16.13 -1.88
C ARG A 202 -0.27 16.33 -3.39
N THR A 203 0.24 15.34 -4.13
CA THR A 203 0.35 15.43 -5.60
C THR A 203 -1.02 15.52 -6.26
N LYS A 204 -2.03 14.76 -5.80
CA LYS A 204 -3.42 14.88 -6.28
C LYS A 204 -3.98 16.29 -6.02
N ASN A 205 -3.77 16.83 -4.82
CA ASN A 205 -4.25 18.16 -4.45
C ASN A 205 -3.54 19.28 -5.23
N VAL A 206 -2.21 19.16 -5.42
CA VAL A 206 -1.44 20.08 -6.27
C VAL A 206 -1.95 20.04 -7.71
N ALA A 207 -2.10 18.85 -8.29
CA ALA A 207 -2.64 18.69 -9.65
C ALA A 207 -4.06 19.26 -9.78
N ALA A 208 -4.92 19.09 -8.77
CA ALA A 208 -6.26 19.67 -8.76
C ALA A 208 -6.22 21.21 -8.66
N ILE A 209 -5.35 21.77 -7.83
CA ILE A 209 -5.16 23.23 -7.71
C ILE A 209 -4.61 23.78 -9.03
N GLU A 210 -3.61 23.16 -9.64
CA GLU A 210 -3.07 23.56 -10.94
C GLU A 210 -4.14 23.48 -12.03
N ALA A 211 -4.94 22.42 -12.09
CA ALA A 211 -6.06 22.29 -13.02
C ALA A 211 -7.10 23.41 -12.82
N THR A 212 -7.48 23.71 -11.58
CA THR A 212 -8.43 24.80 -11.31
C THR A 212 -7.84 26.18 -11.60
N GLN A 213 -6.56 26.39 -11.30
CA GLN A 213 -5.87 27.65 -11.56
C GLN A 213 -5.69 27.89 -13.06
N THR A 214 -5.35 26.86 -13.84
CA THR A 214 -5.26 26.97 -15.31
C THR A 214 -6.60 27.28 -15.95
N VAL A 215 -7.70 26.68 -15.48
CA VAL A 215 -9.06 27.03 -15.91
C VAL A 215 -9.37 28.50 -15.58
N LYS A 216 -9.11 28.95 -14.35
CA LYS A 216 -9.34 30.35 -13.93
C LYS A 216 -8.51 31.36 -14.72
N MET A 217 -7.23 31.07 -14.97
CA MET A 217 -6.36 31.93 -15.78
C MET A 217 -6.90 32.05 -17.20
N ARG A 218 -7.29 30.92 -17.81
CA ARG A 218 -7.84 30.91 -19.16
C ARG A 218 -9.18 31.61 -19.25
N GLU A 219 -10.04 31.47 -18.25
CA GLU A 219 -11.31 32.20 -18.13
C GLU A 219 -11.07 33.72 -18.02
N SER A 220 -10.13 34.15 -17.18
CA SER A 220 -9.76 35.57 -17.06
C SER A 220 -9.17 36.14 -18.36
N GLU A 221 -8.33 35.36 -19.07
CA GLU A 221 -7.81 35.74 -20.38
C GLU A 221 -8.92 35.87 -21.43
N LEU A 222 -9.82 34.87 -21.50
CA LEU A 222 -10.99 34.90 -22.39
C LEU A 222 -11.88 36.11 -22.09
N GLN A 223 -12.10 36.41 -20.81
CA GLN A 223 -12.91 37.56 -20.40
C GLN A 223 -12.28 38.88 -20.84
N LYS A 224 -10.97 39.06 -20.66
CA LYS A 224 -10.24 40.22 -21.19
C LYS A 224 -10.33 40.33 -22.71
N GLN A 225 -10.19 39.22 -23.43
CA GLN A 225 -10.33 39.21 -24.89
C GLN A 225 -11.75 39.60 -25.32
N VAL A 226 -12.78 39.11 -24.63
CA VAL A 226 -14.17 39.49 -24.91
C VAL A 226 -14.38 40.98 -24.66
N GLU A 227 -13.88 41.52 -23.55
CA GLU A 227 -13.95 42.95 -23.23
C GLU A 227 -13.22 43.82 -24.27
N GLU A 228 -11.99 43.46 -24.65
CA GLU A 228 -11.24 44.15 -25.70
C GLU A 228 -11.99 44.13 -27.05
N ARG A 229 -12.61 43.00 -27.39
CA ARG A 229 -13.40 42.85 -28.63
C ARG A 229 -14.67 43.68 -28.59
N LEU A 230 -15.34 43.77 -27.44
CA LEU A 230 -16.51 44.62 -27.24
C LEU A 230 -16.13 46.10 -27.37
N LEU A 231 -15.06 46.54 -26.69
CA LEU A 231 -14.55 47.90 -26.80
C LEU A 231 -14.17 48.25 -28.24
N LEU A 232 -13.45 47.36 -28.94
CA LEU A 232 -13.11 47.56 -30.34
C LEU A 232 -14.38 47.70 -31.21
N SER A 233 -15.33 46.79 -31.05
CA SER A 233 -16.60 46.84 -31.79
C SER A 233 -17.39 48.11 -31.49
N GLU A 234 -17.37 48.61 -30.25
CA GLU A 234 -18.00 49.88 -29.90
C GLU A 234 -17.29 51.06 -30.57
N THR A 235 -15.97 51.10 -30.53
CA THR A 235 -15.18 52.15 -31.21
C THR A 235 -15.39 52.14 -32.72
N ASP A 236 -15.46 50.97 -33.34
CA ASP A 236 -15.75 50.82 -34.77
C ASP A 236 -17.17 51.30 -35.09
N ARG A 237 -18.16 50.95 -34.27
CA ARG A 237 -19.53 51.45 -34.43
C ARG A 237 -19.60 52.96 -34.32
N PHE A 238 -18.94 53.56 -33.32
CA PHE A 238 -18.86 55.01 -33.18
C PHE A 238 -18.15 55.64 -34.39
N ARG A 239 -17.02 55.07 -34.81
CA ARG A 239 -16.27 55.53 -35.98
C ARG A 239 -17.13 55.52 -37.23
N VAL A 240 -17.82 54.42 -37.52
CA VAL A 240 -18.76 54.34 -38.65
C VAL A 240 -19.83 55.41 -38.54
N LYS A 241 -20.49 55.56 -37.38
CA LYS A 241 -21.54 56.56 -37.18
C LYS A 241 -21.06 58.00 -37.40
N TYR A 242 -19.90 58.36 -36.85
CA TYR A 242 -19.36 59.71 -36.97
C TYR A 242 -18.81 59.97 -38.38
N VAL A 243 -18.04 59.03 -38.95
CA VAL A 243 -17.51 59.16 -40.31
C VAL A 243 -18.64 59.19 -41.33
N SER A 244 -19.66 58.33 -41.22
CA SER A 244 -20.82 58.34 -42.14
C SER A 244 -21.60 59.66 -42.04
N LYS A 245 -21.78 60.19 -40.82
CA LYS A 245 -22.45 61.48 -40.62
C LYS A 245 -21.63 62.62 -41.23
N SER A 246 -20.34 62.70 -40.94
CA SER A 246 -19.46 63.76 -41.48
C SER A 246 -19.29 63.67 -42.99
N THR A 247 -19.22 62.48 -43.56
CA THR A 247 -19.16 62.29 -45.03
C THR A 247 -20.46 62.72 -45.70
N ALA A 248 -21.62 62.34 -45.16
CA ALA A 248 -22.92 62.80 -45.67
C ALA A 248 -23.09 64.33 -45.57
N GLU A 249 -22.72 64.93 -44.44
CA GLU A 249 -22.75 66.39 -44.26
C GLU A 249 -21.79 67.10 -45.22
N PHE A 250 -20.58 66.56 -45.42
CA PHE A 250 -19.60 67.08 -46.36
C PHE A 250 -20.06 66.97 -47.82
N GLU A 251 -20.61 65.83 -48.22
CA GLU A 251 -21.15 65.62 -49.57
C GLU A 251 -22.35 66.53 -49.85
N ALA A 252 -23.27 66.68 -48.88
CA ALA A 252 -24.39 67.62 -48.98
C ALA A 252 -23.89 69.07 -49.11
N ALA A 253 -22.91 69.48 -48.30
CA ALA A 253 -22.32 70.81 -48.38
C ALA A 253 -21.61 71.05 -49.72
N LYS A 254 -20.86 70.06 -50.22
CA LYS A 254 -20.20 70.11 -51.53
C LYS A 254 -21.22 70.21 -52.67
N SER A 255 -22.28 69.41 -52.62
CA SER A 255 -23.37 69.46 -53.61
C SER A 255 -24.05 70.83 -53.61
N ASN A 256 -24.37 71.38 -52.44
CA ASN A 256 -24.98 72.71 -52.31
C ASN A 256 -24.04 73.83 -52.80
N ALA A 257 -22.75 73.75 -52.49
CA ALA A 257 -21.75 74.70 -52.98
C ALA A 257 -21.61 74.64 -54.50
N ASN A 258 -21.58 73.44 -55.07
CA ASN A 258 -21.53 73.23 -56.52
C ASN A 258 -22.79 73.74 -57.22
N ALA A 259 -23.97 73.50 -56.65
CA ALA A 259 -25.24 74.02 -57.17
C ALA A 259 -25.23 75.56 -57.21
N ARG A 260 -24.82 76.21 -56.11
CA ARG A 260 -24.69 77.68 -56.05
C ARG A 260 -23.67 78.22 -57.04
N LEU A 261 -22.56 77.53 -57.23
CA LEU A 261 -21.54 77.91 -58.22
C LEU A 261 -22.12 77.82 -59.63
N TYR A 262 -22.81 76.72 -59.95
CA TYR A 262 -23.44 76.51 -61.24
C TYR A 262 -24.55 77.54 -61.52
N GLU A 263 -25.41 77.86 -60.55
CA GLU A 263 -26.42 78.92 -60.66
C GLU A 263 -25.78 80.26 -61.01
N LYS A 264 -24.75 80.67 -60.27
CA LYS A 264 -24.02 81.92 -60.54
C LYS A 264 -23.32 81.92 -61.89
N GLN A 265 -22.75 80.79 -62.31
CA GLN A 265 -22.15 80.66 -63.64
C GLN A 265 -23.21 80.84 -64.73
N LYS A 266 -24.37 80.19 -64.61
CA LYS A 266 -25.46 80.31 -65.57
C LYS A 266 -26.09 81.69 -65.59
N GLU A 267 -26.19 82.35 -64.46
CA GLU A 267 -26.63 83.74 -64.37
C GLU A 267 -25.64 84.68 -65.07
N ALA A 268 -24.34 84.55 -64.80
CA ALA A 268 -23.30 85.34 -65.47
C ALA A 268 -23.22 85.06 -66.98
N GLU A 269 -23.34 83.79 -67.40
CA GLU A 269 -23.42 83.41 -68.82
C GLU A 269 -24.67 84.00 -69.49
N ALA A 270 -25.82 83.99 -68.81
CA ALA A 270 -27.06 84.57 -69.34
C ALA A 270 -26.95 86.09 -69.49
N GLU A 271 -26.35 86.79 -68.52
CA GLU A 271 -26.09 88.23 -68.62
C GLU A 271 -25.11 88.56 -69.76
N LEU A 272 -24.03 87.79 -69.90
CA LEU A 272 -23.07 87.94 -70.99
C LEU A 272 -23.74 87.70 -72.34
N PHE A 273 -24.53 86.63 -72.46
CA PHE A 273 -25.26 86.31 -73.67
C PHE A 273 -26.28 87.40 -74.02
N LYS A 274 -27.01 87.93 -73.02
CA LYS A 274 -27.94 89.04 -73.22
C LYS A 274 -27.22 90.29 -73.75
N LYS A 275 -26.13 90.71 -73.10
CA LYS A 275 -25.32 91.86 -73.55
C LYS A 275 -24.72 91.64 -74.93
N GLN A 276 -24.26 90.42 -75.22
CA GLN A 276 -23.74 90.06 -76.54
C GLN A 276 -24.83 90.15 -77.61
N LYS A 277 -26.02 89.62 -77.34
CA LYS A 277 -27.17 89.70 -78.27
C LYS A 277 -27.68 91.12 -78.47
N GLU A 278 -27.69 91.94 -77.41
CA GLU A 278 -27.98 93.36 -77.51
C GLU A 278 -26.94 94.09 -78.38
N ALA A 279 -25.64 93.81 -78.18
CA ALA A 279 -24.57 94.39 -79.00
C ALA A 279 -24.63 93.93 -80.46
N GLU A 280 -24.86 92.64 -80.71
CA GLU A 280 -25.07 92.08 -82.06
C GLU A 280 -26.30 92.72 -82.73
N GLY A 281 -27.39 92.92 -81.98
CA GLY A 281 -28.59 93.61 -82.47
C GLY A 281 -28.31 95.06 -82.86
N ILE A 282 -27.58 95.79 -82.02
CA ILE A 282 -27.16 97.17 -82.30
C ILE A 282 -26.25 97.22 -83.55
N LEU A 283 -25.27 96.33 -83.65
CA LEU A 283 -24.40 96.22 -84.82
C LEU A 283 -25.20 95.89 -86.09
N ALA A 284 -26.17 94.98 -86.01
CA ALA A 284 -27.05 94.65 -87.13
C ALA A 284 -27.89 95.84 -87.59
N VAL A 285 -28.43 96.63 -86.66
CA VAL A 285 -29.15 97.88 -86.98
C VAL A 285 -28.22 98.89 -87.64
N TYR A 286 -27.02 99.11 -87.10
CA TYR A 286 -26.05 100.01 -87.71
C TYR A 286 -25.59 99.55 -89.11
N ASN A 287 -25.35 98.25 -89.29
CA ASN A 287 -25.02 97.68 -90.60
C ASN A 287 -26.18 97.83 -91.60
N ALA A 288 -27.42 97.59 -91.16
CA ALA A 288 -28.60 97.81 -91.99
C ALA A 288 -28.78 99.28 -92.38
N GLN A 289 -28.55 100.21 -91.45
CA GLN A 289 -28.56 101.65 -91.73
C GLN A 289 -27.45 102.03 -92.72
N ALA A 290 -26.22 101.54 -92.52
CA ALA A 290 -25.10 101.80 -93.42
C ALA A 290 -25.37 101.28 -94.82
N GLN A 291 -25.94 100.07 -94.95
CA GLN A 291 -26.34 99.51 -96.24
C GLN A 291 -27.50 100.31 -96.88
N GLY A 292 -28.47 100.75 -96.09
CA GLY A 292 -29.57 101.61 -96.56
C GLY A 292 -29.05 102.94 -97.12
N ILE A 293 -28.13 103.59 -96.41
CA ILE A 293 -27.47 104.82 -96.86
C ILE A 293 -26.64 104.54 -98.12
N LYS A 294 -25.89 103.44 -98.16
CA LYS A 294 -25.12 103.05 -99.33
C LYS A 294 -26.03 102.86 -100.56
N ASN A 295 -27.15 102.15 -100.41
CA ASN A 295 -28.11 101.96 -101.50
C ASN A 295 -28.73 103.29 -101.97
N LEU A 296 -29.02 104.22 -101.05
CA LEU A 296 -29.48 105.57 -101.41
C LEU A 296 -28.38 106.34 -102.17
N MET A 297 -27.14 106.26 -101.70
CA MET A 297 -26.00 106.92 -102.32
C MET A 297 -25.73 106.37 -103.74
N ASP A 298 -25.86 105.06 -103.92
CA ASP A 298 -25.78 104.42 -105.24
C ASP A 298 -26.93 104.87 -106.16
N ALA A 299 -28.15 105.08 -105.62
CA ALA A 299 -29.31 105.56 -106.38
C ALA A 299 -29.20 107.03 -106.82
N PHE A 300 -28.48 107.87 -106.07
CA PHE A 300 -28.22 109.28 -106.40
C PHE A 300 -26.90 109.49 -107.16
N GLU A 301 -26.41 108.47 -107.87
CA GLU A 301 -25.17 108.51 -108.67
C GLU A 301 -23.93 108.96 -107.87
N GLY A 302 -23.92 108.72 -106.56
CA GLY A 302 -22.80 109.04 -105.68
C GLY A 302 -22.73 110.50 -105.20
N ASP A 303 -23.72 111.35 -105.48
CA ASP A 303 -23.73 112.73 -104.95
C ASP A 303 -24.04 112.74 -103.45
N CYS A 304 -23.00 113.05 -102.66
CA CYS A 304 -23.05 113.12 -101.21
C CYS A 304 -23.99 114.24 -100.72
N ASN A 305 -24.08 115.37 -101.43
CA ASN A 305 -24.85 116.53 -100.99
C ASN A 305 -26.36 116.26 -101.04
N VAL A 306 -26.84 115.63 -102.11
CA VAL A 306 -28.26 115.29 -102.29
C VAL A 306 -28.68 114.22 -101.28
N THR A 307 -27.86 113.17 -101.12
CA THR A 307 -28.11 112.11 -100.14
C THR A 307 -28.16 112.66 -98.72
N HIS A 308 -27.25 113.57 -98.37
CA HIS A 308 -27.21 114.23 -97.07
C HIS A 308 -28.44 115.11 -96.82
N GLN A 309 -28.83 115.95 -97.80
CA GLN A 309 -30.04 116.78 -97.70
C GLN A 309 -31.30 115.92 -97.55
N TYR A 310 -31.42 114.82 -98.30
CA TYR A 310 -32.55 113.89 -98.19
C TYR A 310 -32.64 113.27 -96.78
N ILE A 311 -31.53 112.75 -96.24
CA ILE A 311 -31.48 112.19 -94.87
C ILE A 311 -31.84 113.26 -93.83
N MET A 312 -31.38 114.49 -93.99
CA MET A 312 -31.71 115.61 -93.11
C MET A 312 -33.20 115.97 -93.14
N ILE A 313 -33.84 115.89 -94.31
CA ILE A 313 -35.29 116.10 -94.46
C ILE A 313 -36.05 114.93 -93.82
N GLU A 314 -35.71 113.68 -94.14
CA GLU A 314 -36.40 112.48 -93.65
C GLU A 314 -36.34 112.38 -92.12
N ARG A 315 -35.16 112.62 -91.52
CA ARG A 315 -34.99 112.64 -90.06
C ARG A 315 -35.56 113.91 -89.40
N GLY A 316 -36.13 114.84 -90.17
CA GLY A 316 -36.73 116.08 -89.67
C GLY A 316 -35.74 117.05 -89.03
N VAL A 317 -34.45 116.94 -89.35
CA VAL A 317 -33.36 117.74 -88.75
C VAL A 317 -33.57 119.22 -89.03
N TYR A 318 -34.07 119.58 -90.21
CA TYR A 318 -34.38 120.98 -90.52
C TYR A 318 -35.48 121.57 -89.63
N GLN A 319 -36.52 120.79 -89.32
CA GLN A 319 -37.57 121.24 -88.39
C GLN A 319 -37.01 121.41 -86.97
N GLN A 320 -36.17 120.47 -86.52
CA GLN A 320 -35.50 120.56 -85.22
C GLN A 320 -34.54 121.74 -85.16
N LEU A 321 -33.70 121.94 -86.18
CA LEU A 321 -32.75 123.05 -86.26
C LEU A 321 -33.48 124.39 -86.31
N ALA A 322 -34.57 124.50 -87.08
CA ALA A 322 -35.40 125.70 -87.09
C ALA A 322 -36.04 125.97 -85.71
N LYS A 323 -36.48 124.92 -85.00
CA LYS A 323 -37.03 125.04 -83.65
C LYS A 323 -35.98 125.47 -82.62
N GLU A 324 -34.81 124.82 -82.58
CA GLU A 324 -33.69 125.18 -81.70
C GLU A 324 -33.11 126.56 -82.04
N SER A 325 -33.03 126.91 -83.33
CA SER A 325 -32.62 128.26 -83.75
C SER A 325 -33.66 129.31 -83.36
N ALA A 326 -34.95 129.01 -83.49
CA ALA A 326 -36.01 129.88 -83.01
C ALA A 326 -35.90 130.09 -81.49
N ILE A 327 -35.62 129.03 -80.72
CA ILE A 327 -35.35 129.13 -79.27
C ILE A 327 -34.10 129.98 -79.00
N ALA A 328 -33.02 129.80 -79.75
CA ALA A 328 -31.77 130.55 -79.57
C ALA A 328 -31.90 132.04 -79.94
N ILE A 329 -32.69 132.38 -80.96
CA ILE A 329 -32.98 133.77 -81.36
C ILE A 329 -34.01 134.42 -80.41
N HIS A 330 -34.88 133.61 -79.80
CA HIS A 330 -35.85 134.04 -78.79
C HIS A 330 -35.13 134.50 -77.50
N GLY A 331 -34.64 135.75 -77.52
CA GLY A 331 -33.91 136.36 -76.41
C GLY A 331 -32.73 137.25 -76.81
N LEU A 332 -32.32 137.26 -78.09
CA LEU A 332 -31.28 138.15 -78.58
C LEU A 332 -31.84 139.54 -78.89
N ASN A 333 -31.22 140.58 -78.31
CA ASN A 333 -31.56 141.98 -78.56
C ASN A 333 -30.44 142.61 -79.43
N PRO A 334 -30.51 142.52 -80.77
CA PRO A 334 -29.42 142.98 -81.63
C PRO A 334 -29.35 144.52 -81.62
N ASN A 335 -28.19 145.05 -81.27
CA ASN A 335 -27.88 146.48 -81.37
C ASN A 335 -27.61 146.81 -82.85
N ILE A 336 -28.65 147.24 -83.58
CA ILE A 336 -28.54 147.61 -85.00
C ILE A 336 -27.99 149.05 -85.08
N THR A 337 -26.69 149.19 -85.33
CA THR A 337 -26.08 150.47 -85.71
C THR A 337 -26.14 150.65 -87.22
N VAL A 338 -27.17 151.36 -87.69
CA VAL A 338 -27.29 151.78 -89.10
C VAL A 338 -26.40 153.01 -89.34
N TRP A 339 -25.27 152.84 -90.02
CA TRP A 339 -24.54 153.97 -90.59
C TRP A 339 -25.08 154.23 -92.00
N ASN A 340 -25.88 155.29 -92.15
CA ASN A 340 -26.35 155.77 -93.45
C ASN A 340 -25.29 156.70 -94.05
N THR A 341 -24.33 156.14 -94.80
CA THR A 341 -23.43 156.93 -95.65
C THR A 341 -24.10 157.23 -96.98
N GLY A 342 -24.37 158.53 -97.19
CA GLY A 342 -24.21 159.15 -98.49
C GLY A 342 -25.48 159.63 -99.17
N LYS A 343 -25.79 160.90 -98.92
CA LYS A 343 -26.56 161.79 -99.81
C LYS A 343 -26.30 161.45 -101.28
N ARG A 344 -27.37 161.02 -101.96
CA ARG A 344 -27.46 160.84 -103.42
C ARG A 344 -27.06 162.16 -104.08
N ILE A 345 -25.85 162.20 -104.63
CA ILE A 345 -25.72 162.94 -105.87
C ILE A 345 -26.33 161.98 -106.95
N LEU A 346 -26.76 162.46 -108.09
CA LEU A 346 -25.80 162.72 -109.15
C LEU A 346 -24.32 162.43 -108.86
#